data_AF-A0A1G4TLM7-F1
#
_entry.id   AF-A0A1G4TLM7-F1
#
_cell.length_a   1.000
_cell.length_b   1.000
_cell.length_c   1.000
_cell.angle_alpha   90.00
_cell.angle_beta   90.00
_cell.angle_gamma   90.00
#
_symmetry.space_group_name_H-M   'P 1'
#
loop_
_entity.id
_entity.type
_entity.pdbx_description
1 polymer ?
#
loop_
_entity_poly.entity_id
_entity_poly.type
_entity_poly.pdbx_seq_one_letter_code
_entity_poly.pdbx_strand_id
1 'polypeptide(L)'
;MSYLKKIIYNCKQATFLIEKKQLKRLTFREEMELRIHLAGCGVCVLYNKQSRAINDMVQQLFHDSLKNELKLDDAFKADLQARIEEGLA
;
A
#
# COMPACT_ATOMS: atom_id res chain seq x y z
N MET A 1 -22.59 -22.30 10.19
CA MET A 1 -21.15 -22.19 10.50
C MET A 1 -20.85 -20.80 11.06
N SER A 2 -20.09 -20.69 12.15
CA SER A 2 -19.72 -19.39 12.75
C SER A 2 -18.92 -18.53 11.79
N TYR A 3 -19.17 -17.21 11.78
CA TYR A 3 -18.48 -16.23 10.94
C TYR A 3 -16.96 -16.26 11.11
N LEU A 4 -16.49 -16.49 12.35
CA LEU A 4 -15.06 -16.60 12.67
C LEU A 4 -14.39 -17.76 11.93
N LYS A 5 -15.06 -18.91 11.78
CA LYS A 5 -14.51 -20.03 11.00
C LYS A 5 -14.32 -19.65 9.53
N LYS A 6 -15.22 -18.85 8.96
CA LYS A 6 -15.09 -18.38 7.57
C LYS A 6 -13.91 -17.44 7.38
N ILE A 7 -13.53 -16.67 8.41
CA ILE A 7 -12.34 -15.81 8.37
C ILE A 7 -11.07 -16.66 8.46
N ILE A 8 -11.01 -17.57 9.44
CA ILE A 8 -9.79 -18.35 9.73
C ILE A 8 -9.40 -19.25 8.56
N TYR A 9 -10.36 -19.91 7.90
CA TYR A 9 -10.09 -20.89 6.84
C TYR A 9 -10.22 -20.34 5.42
N ASN A 10 -10.02 -19.03 5.23
CA ASN A 10 -10.19 -18.39 3.92
C ASN A 10 -8.95 -17.56 3.52
N CYS A 11 -7.90 -18.27 3.12
CA CYS A 11 -6.67 -17.64 2.62
C CYS A 11 -6.93 -16.74 1.40
N LYS A 12 -7.90 -17.08 0.55
CA LYS A 12 -8.26 -16.27 -0.64
C LYS A 12 -8.72 -14.86 -0.25
N GLN A 13 -9.56 -14.74 0.78
CA GLN A 13 -9.97 -13.44 1.28
C GLN A 13 -8.81 -12.71 1.96
N ALA A 14 -7.97 -13.44 2.71
CA ALA A 14 -6.81 -12.85 3.37
C ALA A 14 -5.82 -12.25 2.38
N THR A 15 -5.45 -12.99 1.32
CA THR A 15 -4.54 -12.49 0.27
C THR A 15 -5.16 -11.30 -0.46
N PHE A 16 -6.45 -11.34 -0.77
CA PHE A 16 -7.15 -10.17 -1.33
C PHE A 16 -7.05 -8.93 -0.43
N LEU A 17 -7.27 -9.06 0.88
CA LEU A 17 -7.18 -7.94 1.82
C LEU A 17 -5.74 -7.43 2.00
N ILE A 18 -4.74 -8.31 1.89
CA ILE A 18 -3.31 -7.94 1.89
C ILE A 18 -3.00 -7.03 0.70
N GLU A 19 -3.36 -7.45 -0.52
CA GLU A 19 -3.14 -6.65 -1.74
C GLU A 19 -3.94 -5.35 -1.70
N LYS A 20 -5.21 -5.42 -1.27
CA LYS A 20 -6.07 -4.23 -1.13
C LYS A 20 -5.44 -3.19 -0.21
N LYS A 21 -4.84 -3.61 0.91
CA LYS A 21 -4.19 -2.72 1.90
C LYS A 21 -3.00 -1.95 1.32
N GLN A 22 -2.30 -2.52 0.33
CA GLN A 22 -1.15 -1.86 -0.31
C GLN A 22 -1.58 -0.76 -1.28
N LEU A 23 -2.75 -0.91 -1.91
CA LEU A 23 -3.29 0.07 -2.85
C LEU A 23 -4.15 1.14 -2.15
N LYS A 24 -4.89 0.77 -1.11
CA LYS A 24 -5.77 1.67 -0.36
C LYS A 24 -6.03 1.18 1.06
N ARG A 25 -6.53 2.08 1.91
CA ARG A 25 -6.91 1.73 3.27
C ARG A 25 -8.04 0.70 3.30
N LEU A 26 -7.92 -0.28 4.19
CA LEU A 26 -9.00 -1.23 4.52
C LEU A 26 -10.08 -0.55 5.37
N THR A 27 -11.31 -1.04 5.28
CA THR A 27 -12.33 -0.72 6.30
C THR A 27 -11.95 -1.34 7.64
N PHE A 28 -12.49 -0.81 8.74
CA PHE A 28 -12.20 -1.34 10.08
C PHE A 28 -12.51 -2.84 10.21
N ARG A 29 -13.65 -3.27 9.63
CA ARG A 29 -14.06 -4.68 9.61
C ARG A 29 -13.05 -5.55 8.86
N GLU A 30 -12.65 -5.14 7.66
CA GLU A 30 -11.66 -5.86 6.86
C GLU A 30 -10.30 -5.94 7.55
N GLU A 31 -9.89 -4.87 8.22
CA GLU A 31 -8.64 -4.86 8.97
C GLU A 31 -8.67 -5.85 10.15
N MET A 32 -9.78 -5.92 10.87
CA MET A 32 -9.97 -6.91 11.94
C MET A 32 -9.99 -8.34 11.39
N GLU A 33 -10.72 -8.59 10.30
CA GLU A 33 -10.77 -9.91 9.63
C GLU A 33 -9.37 -10.37 9.21
N LEU A 34 -8.61 -9.48 8.58
CA LEU A 34 -7.25 -9.78 8.16
C LEU A 34 -6.34 -10.05 9.38
N ARG A 35 -6.44 -9.26 10.46
CA ARG A 35 -5.67 -9.49 11.69
C ARG A 35 -5.96 -10.87 12.30
N ILE A 36 -7.24 -11.26 12.38
CA ILE A 36 -7.64 -12.58 12.90
C ILE A 36 -7.04 -13.69 12.05
N HIS A 37 -7.12 -13.59 10.72
CA HIS A 37 -6.56 -14.61 9.84
C HIS A 37 -5.03 -14.72 9.98
N LEU A 38 -4.32 -13.59 9.99
CA LEU A 38 -2.86 -13.55 10.12
C LEU A 38 -2.35 -14.07 11.47
N ALA A 39 -3.16 -14.02 12.53
CA ALA A 39 -2.81 -14.62 13.81
C ALA A 39 -2.77 -16.16 13.76
N GLY A 40 -3.47 -16.80 12.82
CA GLY A 40 -3.59 -18.27 12.73
C GLY A 40 -2.97 -18.90 11.49
N CYS A 41 -2.59 -18.12 10.47
CA CYS A 41 -2.11 -18.65 9.19
C CYS A 41 -0.71 -18.14 8.85
N GLY A 42 0.32 -18.95 9.15
CA GLY A 42 1.72 -18.61 8.88
C GLY A 42 2.05 -18.38 7.40
N VAL A 43 1.36 -19.07 6.49
CA VAL A 43 1.53 -18.88 5.04
C VAL A 43 1.07 -17.48 4.62
N CYS A 44 -0.06 -17.01 5.12
CA CYS A 44 -0.54 -15.66 4.82
C CYS A 44 0.33 -14.57 5.49
N VAL A 45 0.95 -14.87 6.64
CA VAL A 45 1.95 -13.97 7.25
C VAL A 45 3.18 -13.85 6.35
N LEU A 46 3.68 -14.96 5.82
CA LEU A 46 4.81 -14.96 4.88
C LEU A 46 4.45 -14.23 3.59
N TYR A 47 3.28 -14.54 3.00
CA TYR A 47 2.78 -13.87 1.80
C TYR A 47 2.67 -12.35 2.00
N ASN A 48 2.13 -11.89 3.13
CA ASN A 48 2.05 -10.45 3.44
C ASN A 48 3.42 -9.77 3.42
N LYS A 49 4.46 -10.42 3.95
CA LYS A 49 5.83 -9.89 3.93
C LYS A 49 6.40 -9.87 2.51
N GLN A 50 6.23 -10.97 1.77
CA GLN A 50 6.75 -11.10 0.40
C GLN A 50 6.09 -10.14 -0.56
N SER A 51 4.76 -10.04 -0.52
CA SER A 51 3.99 -9.11 -1.37
C SER A 51 4.45 -7.66 -1.16
N ARG A 52 4.60 -7.24 0.10
CA ARG A 52 5.11 -5.90 0.42
C ARG A 52 6.52 -5.68 -0.15
N ALA A 53 7.43 -6.64 0.06
CA ALA A 53 8.79 -6.52 -0.46
C ALA A 53 8.82 -6.41 -2.00
N ILE A 54 7.99 -7.19 -2.70
CA ILE A 54 7.86 -7.12 -4.16
C ILE A 54 7.37 -5.73 -4.58
N ASN A 55 6.32 -5.22 -3.93
CA ASN A 55 5.78 -3.90 -4.25
C ASN A 55 6.82 -2.79 -4.02
N ASP A 56 7.57 -2.85 -2.91
CA ASP A 56 8.63 -1.88 -2.60
C ASP A 56 9.76 -1.95 -3.64
N MET A 57 10.19 -3.15 -4.05
CA MET A 57 11.20 -3.34 -5.11
C MET A 57 10.74 -2.79 -6.46
N VAL A 58 9.49 -3.04 -6.85
CA VAL A 58 8.93 -2.51 -8.09
C VAL A 58 8.87 -0.98 -8.05
N GLN A 59 8.45 -0.40 -6.94
CA GLN A 59 8.45 1.06 -6.78
C GLN A 59 9.85 1.65 -6.90
N GLN A 60 10.88 1.00 -6.35
CA GLN A 60 12.27 1.43 -6.51
C GLN A 60 12.73 1.38 -7.97
N LEU A 61 12.42 0.32 -8.71
CA LEU A 61 12.75 0.21 -10.14
C LEU A 61 12.13 1.36 -10.96
N PHE A 62 10.89 1.74 -10.66
CA PHE A 62 10.25 2.88 -11.32
C PHE A 62 10.85 4.22 -10.87
N HIS A 63 11.18 4.39 -9.59
CA HIS A 63 11.80 5.61 -9.10
C HIS A 63 13.17 5.83 -9.77
N ASP A 64 14.00 4.79 -9.83
CA ASP A 64 15.35 4.88 -10.41
C ASP A 64 15.32 5.07 -11.93
N SER A 65 14.36 4.48 -12.63
CA SER A 65 14.20 4.66 -14.09
C SER A 65 13.59 6.02 -14.46
N LEU A 66 12.65 6.56 -13.67
CA LEU A 66 11.98 7.83 -13.95
C LEU A 66 12.70 9.06 -13.41
N LYS A 67 13.74 8.89 -12.57
CA LYS A 67 14.47 10.00 -11.91
C LYS A 67 15.08 11.01 -12.90
N ASN A 68 15.35 10.58 -14.13
CA ASN A 68 15.94 11.43 -15.18
C ASN A 68 14.93 11.96 -16.20
N GLU A 69 13.70 11.41 -16.27
CA GLU A 69 12.72 11.77 -17.30
C GLU A 69 11.47 12.50 -16.76
N LEU A 70 11.05 12.23 -15.52
CA LEU A 70 9.92 12.93 -14.89
C LEU A 70 10.40 14.08 -14.03
N LYS A 71 10.82 15.17 -14.68
CA LYS A 71 11.00 16.46 -14.01
C LYS A 71 9.74 17.30 -14.20
N LEU A 72 9.22 17.88 -13.11
CA LEU A 72 8.28 18.99 -13.25
C LEU A 72 8.94 20.10 -14.06
N ASP A 73 8.17 20.65 -15.00
CA ASP A 73 8.59 21.80 -15.80
C ASP A 73 9.10 22.92 -14.89
N ASP A 74 10.20 23.53 -15.31
CA ASP A 74 10.89 24.51 -14.48
C ASP A 74 10.02 25.78 -14.28
N ALA A 75 9.11 26.11 -15.22
CA ALA A 75 8.18 27.22 -15.08
C ALA A 75 7.12 26.96 -13.97
N PHE A 76 6.54 25.77 -13.93
CA PHE A 76 5.58 25.36 -12.91
C PHE A 76 6.23 25.30 -11.53
N LYS A 77 7.49 24.87 -11.43
CA LYS A 77 8.24 24.94 -10.16
C LYS A 77 8.41 26.38 -9.68
N ALA A 78 8.76 27.30 -10.59
CA ALA A 78 8.93 28.71 -10.25
C ALA A 78 7.60 29.35 -9.81
N ASP A 79 6.49 29.07 -10.50
CA ASP A 79 5.16 29.53 -10.11
C ASP A 79 4.75 29.02 -8.73
N LEU A 80 4.95 27.72 -8.48
CA LEU A 80 4.61 27.11 -7.21
C LEU A 80 5.43 27.71 -6.05
N GLN A 81 6.71 27.97 -6.28
CA GLN A 81 7.61 28.58 -5.31
C GLN A 81 7.14 29.99 -4.92
N ALA A 82 6.81 30.83 -5.91
CA ALA A 82 6.34 32.20 -5.67
C ALA A 82 5.05 32.22 -4.82
N ARG A 83 4.11 31.31 -5.11
CA ARG A 83 2.85 31.20 -4.35
C ARG A 83 3.05 30.77 -2.90
N ILE A 84 4.07 29.97 -2.61
CA ILE A 84 4.43 29.58 -1.24
C ILE A 84 4.99 30.79 -0.48
N GLU A 85 5.88 31.55 -1.13
CA GLU A 85 6.52 32.73 -0.54
C GLU A 85 5.51 33.86 -0.27
N GLU A 86 4.57 34.10 -1.20
CA GLU A 86 3.46 35.05 -1.00
C GLU A 86 2.54 34.64 0.16
N GLY A 87 2.29 33.34 0.35
CA GLY A 87 1.45 32.85 1.45
C GLY A 87 2.12 32.85 2.82
N LEU A 88 3.44 33.08 2.87
CA LEU A 88 4.24 33.19 4.09
C LEU A 88 4.55 34.64 4.48
N ALA A 89 4.21 35.62 3.63
CA ALA A 89 4.33 37.05 3.85
C ALA A 89 3.08 37.65 4.52
#